data_AF-A0A6B3I6T1-F1
#
_entry.id   AF-A0A6B3I6T1-F1
#
_cell.length_a   1.000
_cell.length_b   1.000
_cell.length_c   1.000
_cell.angle_alpha   90.00
_cell.angle_beta   90.00
_cell.angle_gamma   90.00
#
_symmetry.space_group_name_H-M   'P 1'
#
loop_
_entity.id
_entity.type
_entity.pdbx_description
1 polymer ?
#
loop_
_entity_poly.entity_id
_entity_poly.type
_entity_poly.pdbx_seq_one_letter_code
_entity_poly.pdbx_strand_id
1 'polypeptide(L)'
;YFVLPEIGWGAKSDAVRRIADRLNFALTTIAFVDDRPAERAEVAFHLPDVRCYPADRVLALPDLVEFTPATSTVDSRRRREMYQAGFRREAERAAAPGPDEEFLRSLDLRMRIGRATGEELSRVEELTLRTSQMNATGVHYPDAVLRGLITDPRHEVLVVTLTDRFGP
;
A
#
# COMPACT_ATOMS: atom_id res chain seq x y z
N TYR A 1 -3.98 -1.20 -17.08
CA TYR A 1 -5.02 -0.35 -16.48
C TYR A 1 -4.44 0.42 -15.31
N PHE A 2 -4.78 1.71 -15.19
CA PHE A 2 -4.42 2.55 -14.05
C PHE A 2 -5.23 2.15 -12.80
N VAL A 3 -4.62 2.26 -11.62
CA VAL A 3 -5.29 1.95 -10.33
C VAL A 3 -6.26 3.05 -9.93
N LEU A 4 -5.83 4.31 -10.07
CA LEU A 4 -6.61 5.48 -9.66
C LEU A 4 -6.38 6.63 -10.65
N PRO A 5 -7.23 6.78 -11.68
CA PRO A 5 -7.11 7.90 -12.61
C PRO A 5 -7.62 9.19 -11.98
N GLU A 6 -6.76 10.20 -11.86
CA GLU A 6 -7.14 11.59 -11.55
C GLU A 6 -6.88 12.45 -12.79
N ILE A 7 -7.95 12.78 -13.53
CA ILE A 7 -7.88 13.51 -14.79
C ILE A 7 -8.61 14.83 -14.63
N GLY A 8 -7.90 15.94 -14.82
CA GLY A 8 -8.48 17.27 -14.69
C GLY A 8 -7.49 18.37 -15.06
N TRP A 9 -7.95 19.61 -14.89
CA TRP A 9 -7.24 20.83 -15.27
C TRP A 9 -6.64 21.61 -14.09
N GLY A 10 -6.78 21.08 -12.86
CA GLY A 10 -6.19 21.68 -11.66
C GLY A 10 -4.69 21.43 -11.54
N ALA A 11 -4.10 21.95 -10.46
CA ALA A 11 -2.68 21.75 -10.15
C ALA A 11 -2.32 20.26 -10.03
N LYS A 12 -1.13 19.89 -10.52
CA LYS A 12 -0.64 18.51 -10.46
C LYS A 12 -0.35 18.09 -9.03
N SER A 13 0.21 18.98 -8.22
CA SER A 13 0.43 18.74 -6.79
C SER A 13 -0.86 18.36 -6.06
N ASP A 14 -1.98 19.03 -6.34
CA ASP A 14 -3.27 18.70 -5.74
C ASP A 14 -3.79 17.32 -6.18
N ALA A 15 -3.58 16.94 -7.43
CA ALA A 15 -3.91 15.60 -7.92
C ALA A 15 -3.04 14.54 -7.22
N VAL A 16 -1.73 14.77 -7.09
CA VAL A 16 -0.82 13.87 -6.36
C VAL A 16 -1.24 13.72 -4.90
N ARG A 17 -1.63 14.82 -4.23
CA ARG A 17 -2.13 14.78 -2.85
C ARG A 17 -3.40 13.93 -2.74
N ARG A 18 -4.38 14.13 -3.62
CA ARG A 18 -5.59 13.29 -3.65
C ARG A 18 -5.29 11.82 -3.88
N ILE A 19 -4.35 11.48 -4.77
CA ILE A 19 -3.92 10.10 -4.99
C ILE A 19 -3.28 9.53 -3.72
N ALA A 20 -2.39 10.29 -3.09
CA ALA A 20 -1.72 9.89 -1.85
C ALA A 20 -2.74 9.62 -0.74
N ASP A 21 -3.70 10.52 -0.54
CA ASP A 21 -4.74 10.40 0.49
C ASP A 21 -5.65 9.20 0.22
N ARG A 22 -6.13 9.03 -1.02
CA ARG A 22 -7.05 7.94 -1.40
C ARG A 22 -6.39 6.56 -1.35
N LEU A 23 -5.09 6.47 -1.64
CA LEU A 23 -4.31 5.23 -1.49
C LEU A 23 -3.72 5.07 -0.09
N ASN A 24 -3.85 6.09 0.76
CA ASN A 24 -3.23 6.21 2.08
C ASN A 24 -1.71 5.94 2.03
N PHE A 25 -1.02 6.61 1.10
CA PHE A 25 0.42 6.55 0.90
C PHE A 25 1.11 7.79 1.45
N ALA A 26 2.27 7.59 2.07
CA ALA A 26 3.15 8.71 2.38
C ALA A 26 3.71 9.31 1.09
N LEU A 27 3.81 10.65 1.02
CA LEU A 27 4.36 11.38 -0.13
C LEU A 27 5.79 10.93 -0.46
N THR A 28 6.57 10.55 0.54
CA THR A 28 7.94 10.00 0.41
C THR A 28 8.01 8.68 -0.37
N THR A 29 6.88 8.02 -0.61
CA THR A 29 6.80 6.79 -1.42
C THR A 29 6.32 7.03 -2.86
N ILE A 30 6.05 8.29 -3.23
CA ILE A 30 5.50 8.65 -4.52
C ILE A 30 6.60 9.17 -5.46
N ALA A 31 6.53 8.71 -6.71
CA ALA A 31 7.29 9.24 -7.82
C ALA A 31 6.34 9.93 -8.81
N PHE A 32 6.62 11.19 -9.14
CA PHE A 32 5.91 11.96 -10.15
C PHE A 32 6.74 12.01 -11.44
N VAL A 33 6.12 11.68 -12.58
CA VAL A 33 6.78 11.64 -13.88
C VAL A 33 5.99 12.53 -14.85
N ASP A 34 6.66 13.53 -15.43
CA ASP A 34 6.05 14.46 -16.39
C ASP A 34 7.10 14.94 -17.38
N ASP A 35 6.73 15.22 -18.63
CA ASP A 35 7.63 15.72 -19.66
C ASP A 35 7.94 17.21 -19.47
N ARG A 36 7.02 17.98 -18.89
CA ARG A 36 7.13 19.42 -18.72
C ARG A 36 7.92 19.79 -17.46
N PRO A 37 9.05 20.52 -17.57
CA PRO A 37 9.81 20.96 -16.39
C PRO A 37 9.01 21.84 -15.42
N ALA A 38 8.09 22.65 -15.94
CA ALA A 38 7.25 23.52 -15.11
C ALA A 38 6.31 22.73 -14.19
N GLU A 39 5.70 21.65 -14.69
CA GLU A 39 4.81 20.79 -13.89
C GLU A 39 5.59 20.06 -12.80
N ARG A 40 6.80 19.57 -13.12
CA ARG A 40 7.69 18.95 -12.12
C ARG A 40 8.13 19.95 -11.04
N ALA A 41 8.43 21.20 -11.43
CA ALA A 41 8.80 22.25 -10.49
C ALA A 41 7.62 22.64 -9.58
N GLU A 42 6.40 22.71 -10.12
CA GLU A 42 5.17 22.95 -9.35
C GLU A 42 4.97 21.87 -8.29
N VAL A 43 5.04 20.59 -8.67
CA VAL A 43 4.91 19.48 -7.74
C VAL A 43 6.01 19.50 -6.69
N ALA A 44 7.27 19.66 -7.07
CA ALA A 44 8.39 19.67 -6.13
C ALA A 44 8.33 20.86 -5.14
N PHE A 45 7.79 22.00 -5.57
CA PHE A 45 7.62 23.17 -4.70
C PHE A 45 6.54 22.93 -3.63
N HIS A 46 5.39 22.37 -4.04
CA HIS A 46 4.26 22.15 -3.13
C HIS A 46 4.36 20.85 -2.33
N LEU A 47 5.08 19.86 -2.83
CA LEU A 47 5.23 18.52 -2.25
C LEU A 47 6.72 18.09 -2.28
N PRO A 48 7.58 18.66 -1.42
CA PRO A 48 9.03 18.42 -1.46
C PRO A 48 9.42 16.96 -1.22
N ASP A 49 8.55 16.16 -0.58
CA ASP A 49 8.77 14.74 -0.33
C ASP A 49 8.52 13.85 -1.57
N VAL A 50 7.89 14.38 -2.62
CA VAL A 50 7.60 13.63 -3.86
C VAL A 50 8.80 13.67 -4.79
N ARG A 51 9.29 12.50 -5.19
CA ARG A 51 10.42 12.40 -6.14
C ARG A 51 9.92 12.71 -7.56
N CYS A 52 10.46 13.74 -8.19
CA CYS A 52 10.07 14.13 -9.54
C CYS A 52 11.09 13.68 -10.59
N TYR A 53 10.63 13.04 -11.67
CA TYR A 53 11.46 12.54 -12.76
C TYR A 53 10.98 13.06 -14.12
N PRO A 54 11.89 13.38 -15.05
CA PRO A 54 11.50 13.69 -16.43
C PRO A 54 11.03 12.42 -17.16
N ALA A 55 10.09 12.58 -18.09
CA ALA A 55 9.47 11.45 -18.80
C ALA A 55 10.46 10.58 -19.59
N ASP A 56 11.55 11.14 -20.10
CA ASP A 56 12.60 10.40 -20.82
C ASP A 56 13.40 9.44 -19.94
N ARG A 57 13.31 9.56 -18.61
CA ARG A 57 13.94 8.67 -17.64
C ARG A 57 13.03 7.52 -17.18
N VAL A 58 11.78 7.46 -17.63
CA VAL A 58 10.78 6.48 -17.15
C VAL A 58 11.27 5.02 -17.27
N LEU A 59 11.97 4.70 -18.37
CA LEU A 59 12.45 3.35 -18.64
C LEU A 59 13.61 2.93 -17.72
N ALA A 60 14.32 3.89 -17.13
CA ALA A 60 15.43 3.64 -16.22
C ALA A 60 14.98 3.59 -14.74
N LEU A 61 13.74 3.99 -14.43
CA LEU A 61 13.24 3.98 -13.05
C LEU A 61 13.32 2.60 -12.40
N PRO A 62 12.97 1.49 -13.08
CA PRO A 62 13.06 0.15 -12.46
C PRO A 62 14.47 -0.27 -12.04
N ASP A 63 15.52 0.38 -12.55
CA ASP A 63 16.92 0.07 -12.21
C ASP A 63 17.44 0.89 -11.02
N LEU A 64 16.66 1.89 -10.56
CA LEU A 64 17.03 2.71 -9.41
C LEU A 64 16.73 1.97 -8.11
N VAL A 65 17.55 2.22 -7.09
CA VAL A 65 17.48 1.51 -5.79
C VAL A 65 16.12 1.73 -5.09
N GLU A 66 15.55 2.93 -5.21
CA GLU A 66 14.27 3.29 -4.62
C GLU A 66 13.05 2.65 -5.33
N PHE A 67 13.24 2.02 -6.50
CA PHE A 67 12.23 1.22 -7.19
C PHE A 67 12.54 -0.28 -7.20
N THR A 68 13.68 -0.69 -6.60
CA THR A 68 14.14 -2.08 -6.55
C THR A 68 14.14 -2.58 -5.10
N PRO A 69 12.97 -2.91 -4.52
CA PRO A 69 12.91 -3.45 -3.17
C PRO A 69 13.65 -4.80 -3.11
N ALA A 70 14.42 -5.02 -2.05
CA ALA A 70 15.21 -6.24 -1.85
C ALA A 70 14.33 -7.51 -1.78
N THR A 71 13.07 -7.35 -1.38
CA THR A 71 12.09 -8.44 -1.27
C THR A 71 10.80 -8.07 -2.03
N SER A 72 10.38 -8.96 -2.94
CA SER A 72 9.07 -8.89 -3.59
C SER A 72 8.20 -10.03 -3.06
N THR A 73 7.30 -9.72 -2.14
CA THR A 73 6.36 -10.70 -1.58
C THR A 73 5.26 -11.08 -2.59
N VAL A 74 4.52 -12.15 -2.30
CA VAL A 74 3.32 -12.53 -3.07
C VAL A 74 2.28 -11.40 -3.04
N ASP A 75 2.14 -10.70 -1.93
CA ASP A 75 1.22 -9.57 -1.77
C ASP A 75 1.63 -8.37 -2.63
N SER A 76 2.95 -8.14 -2.79
CA SER A 76 3.45 -7.11 -3.70
C SER A 76 2.98 -7.32 -5.14
N ARG A 77 2.82 -8.58 -5.58
CA ARG A 77 2.31 -8.92 -6.92
C ARG A 77 0.79 -8.72 -7.05
N ARG A 78 0.04 -8.90 -5.96
CA ARG A 78 -1.43 -8.76 -5.92
C ARG A 78 -1.90 -7.37 -5.48
N ARG A 79 -0.98 -6.47 -5.16
CA ARG A 79 -1.26 -5.13 -4.60
C ARG A 79 -2.24 -4.31 -5.45
N ARG A 80 -2.17 -4.43 -6.78
CA ARG A 80 -3.12 -3.80 -7.70
C ARG A 80 -4.56 -4.29 -7.46
N GLU A 81 -4.74 -5.60 -7.31
CA GLU A 81 -6.06 -6.22 -7.09
C GLU A 81 -6.64 -5.79 -5.75
N MET A 82 -5.80 -5.70 -4.72
CA MET A 82 -6.18 -5.22 -3.39
C MET A 82 -6.71 -3.78 -3.41
N TYR A 83 -6.05 -2.87 -4.14
CA TYR A 83 -6.55 -1.49 -4.27
C TYR A 83 -7.89 -1.43 -5.01
N GLN A 84 -8.04 -2.20 -6.09
CA GLN A 84 -9.30 -2.26 -6.82
C GLN A 84 -10.44 -2.83 -5.97
N ALA A 85 -10.17 -3.85 -5.14
CA ALA A 85 -11.12 -4.37 -4.16
C ALA A 85 -11.49 -3.30 -3.12
N GLY A 86 -10.51 -2.54 -2.63
CA GLY A 86 -10.73 -1.36 -1.77
C GLY A 86 -11.70 -0.35 -2.38
N PHE A 87 -11.48 0.07 -3.63
CA PHE A 87 -12.37 1.03 -4.29
C PHE A 87 -13.78 0.48 -4.52
N ARG A 88 -13.92 -0.81 -4.86
CA ARG A 88 -15.25 -1.44 -4.96
C ARG A 88 -16.00 -1.41 -3.62
N ARG A 89 -15.30 -1.70 -2.52
CA ARG A 89 -15.87 -1.63 -1.16
C ARG A 89 -16.33 -0.23 -0.80
N GLU A 90 -15.51 0.77 -1.07
CA GLU A 90 -15.84 2.17 -0.79
C GLU A 90 -17.05 2.65 -1.61
N ALA A 91 -17.10 2.30 -2.90
CA ALA A 91 -18.21 2.63 -3.78
C ALA A 91 -19.53 1.96 -3.33
N GLU A 92 -19.49 0.68 -2.98
CA GLU A 92 -20.69 0.00 -2.48
C GLU A 92 -21.11 0.50 -1.09
N ARG A 93 -20.17 0.83 -0.21
CA ARG A 93 -20.48 1.45 1.09
C ARG A 93 -21.17 2.80 0.90
N ALA A 94 -20.67 3.64 -0.01
CA ALA A 94 -21.26 4.94 -0.30
C ALA A 94 -22.67 4.83 -0.91
N ALA A 95 -22.95 3.74 -1.64
CA ALA A 95 -24.25 3.47 -2.25
C ALA A 95 -25.23 2.70 -1.34
N ALA A 96 -24.75 2.12 -0.23
CA ALA A 96 -25.56 1.29 0.65
C ALA A 96 -26.52 2.15 1.50
N PRO A 97 -27.84 1.95 1.41
CA PRO A 97 -28.79 2.52 2.36
C PRO A 97 -28.76 1.70 3.66
N GLY A 98 -28.84 2.38 4.81
CA GLY A 98 -28.96 1.74 6.13
C GLY A 98 -27.74 1.93 7.03
N PRO A 99 -27.79 1.39 8.26
CA PRO A 99 -26.68 1.48 9.22
C PRO A 99 -25.47 0.66 8.78
N ASP A 100 -24.27 1.10 9.14
CA ASP A 100 -22.99 0.46 8.79
C ASP A 100 -22.97 -1.06 9.10
N GLU A 101 -23.71 -1.53 10.10
CA GLU A 101 -23.80 -2.95 10.47
C GLU A 101 -24.36 -3.86 9.37
N GLU A 102 -25.38 -3.42 8.62
CA GLU A 102 -25.97 -4.24 7.56
C GLU A 102 -25.00 -4.40 6.40
N PHE A 103 -24.28 -3.33 6.07
CA PHE A 103 -23.19 -3.38 5.10
C PHE A 103 -22.09 -4.33 5.56
N LEU A 104 -21.63 -4.23 6.81
CA LEU A 104 -20.60 -5.13 7.36
C LEU A 104 -21.02 -6.60 7.33
N ARG A 105 -22.29 -6.92 7.62
CA ARG A 105 -22.81 -8.29 7.47
C ARG A 105 -22.79 -8.76 6.02
N SER A 106 -23.07 -7.86 5.07
CA SER A 106 -23.06 -8.18 3.63
C SER A 106 -21.67 -8.51 3.07
N LEU A 107 -20.59 -8.13 3.77
CA LEU A 107 -19.21 -8.35 3.34
C LEU A 107 -18.76 -9.82 3.41
N ASP A 108 -19.47 -10.69 4.14
CA ASP A 108 -19.04 -12.08 4.47
C ASP A 108 -17.59 -12.12 4.99
N LEU A 109 -17.30 -11.32 6.02
CA LEU A 109 -15.96 -11.21 6.61
C LEU A 109 -15.50 -12.57 7.15
N ARG A 110 -14.38 -13.08 6.64
CA ARG A 110 -13.75 -14.32 7.12
C ARG A 110 -12.38 -14.01 7.71
N MET A 111 -12.26 -14.24 9.02
CA MET A 111 -11.00 -14.10 9.74
C MET A 111 -10.35 -15.47 9.94
N ARG A 112 -9.05 -15.56 9.63
CA ARG A 112 -8.19 -16.69 9.99
C ARG A 112 -7.07 -16.18 10.88
N ILE A 113 -6.87 -16.87 11.99
CA ILE A 113 -5.75 -16.67 12.90
C ILE A 113 -4.92 -17.94 12.87
N GLY A 114 -3.61 -17.81 12.64
CA GLY A 114 -2.69 -18.94 12.63
C GLY A 114 -1.31 -18.53 13.12
N ARG A 115 -0.50 -19.52 13.50
CA ARG A 115 0.92 -19.30 13.79
C ARG A 115 1.66 -18.96 12.50
N ALA A 116 2.56 -17.99 12.57
CA ALA A 116 3.40 -17.62 11.45
C ALA A 116 4.25 -18.81 11.02
N THR A 117 4.18 -19.12 9.73
CA THR A 117 5.06 -20.11 9.09
C THR A 117 6.26 -19.44 8.46
N GLY A 118 7.30 -20.21 8.13
CA GLY A 118 8.49 -19.70 7.43
C GLY A 118 8.17 -19.03 6.08
N GLU A 119 7.08 -19.44 5.42
CA GLU A 119 6.60 -18.88 4.15
C GLU A 119 5.92 -17.50 4.34
N GLU A 120 5.33 -17.25 5.51
CA GLU A 120 4.64 -15.99 5.82
C GLU A 120 5.60 -14.90 6.31
N LEU A 121 6.83 -15.24 6.72
CA LEU A 121 7.76 -14.29 7.33
C LEU A 121 8.13 -13.11 6.43
N SER A 122 8.33 -13.33 5.12
CA SER A 122 8.62 -12.22 4.20
C SER A 122 7.46 -11.22 4.12
N ARG A 123 6.22 -11.70 4.24
CA ARG A 123 5.03 -10.83 4.32
C ARG A 123 5.00 -10.10 5.66
N VAL A 124 5.23 -10.80 6.77
CA VAL A 124 5.27 -10.17 8.11
C VAL A 124 6.32 -9.06 8.17
N GLU A 125 7.53 -9.31 7.65
CA GLU A 125 8.59 -8.32 7.54
C GLU A 125 8.15 -7.07 6.77
N GLU A 126 7.56 -7.24 5.58
CA GLU A 126 7.01 -6.13 4.77
C GLU A 126 5.95 -5.34 5.56
N LEU A 127 5.10 -6.01 6.32
CA LEU A 127 4.08 -5.37 7.14
C LEU A 127 4.69 -4.52 8.26
N THR A 128 5.81 -4.96 8.86
CA THR A 128 6.51 -4.16 9.88
C THR A 128 7.19 -2.92 9.29
N LEU A 129 7.55 -2.93 8.01
CA LEU A 129 8.10 -1.76 7.30
C LEU A 129 7.02 -0.72 6.95
N ARG A 130 5.74 -1.11 6.89
CA ARG A 130 4.63 -0.19 6.60
C ARG A 130 4.25 0.60 7.84
N THR A 131 4.96 1.71 8.03
CA THR A 131 4.86 2.63 9.18
C THR A 131 3.48 3.26 9.41
N SER A 132 2.54 3.25 8.46
CA SER A 132 1.27 3.98 8.61
C SER A 132 0.03 3.13 8.89
N GLN A 133 0.03 1.82 8.64
CA GLN A 133 -1.22 1.03 8.72
C GLN A 133 -1.11 -0.26 9.52
N MET A 134 0.08 -0.86 9.60
CA MET A 134 0.21 -2.24 10.08
C MET A 134 1.35 -2.46 11.10
N ASN A 135 2.05 -1.39 11.51
CA ASN A 135 3.02 -1.45 12.59
C ASN A 135 2.69 -0.48 13.73
N ALA A 136 1.90 -0.93 14.70
CA ALA A 136 1.53 -0.14 15.88
C ALA A 136 2.71 0.16 16.83
N THR A 137 3.81 -0.62 16.74
CA THR A 137 4.99 -0.45 17.60
C THR A 137 6.05 0.46 16.99
N GLY A 138 5.98 0.72 15.68
CA GLY A 138 7.02 1.38 14.91
C GLY A 138 8.32 0.56 14.78
N VAL A 139 8.39 -0.63 15.37
CA VAL A 139 9.58 -1.48 15.35
C VAL A 139 9.58 -2.33 14.08
N HIS A 140 10.60 -2.16 13.25
CA HIS A 140 10.84 -3.07 12.14
C HIS A 140 11.47 -4.36 12.65
N TYR A 141 10.93 -5.49 12.22
CA TYR A 141 11.47 -6.82 12.51
C TYR A 141 12.03 -7.43 11.22
N PRO A 142 13.37 -7.46 11.07
CA PRO A 142 14.01 -8.14 9.94
C PRO A 142 13.69 -9.63 9.94
N ASP A 143 13.72 -10.26 8.76
CA ASP A 143 13.45 -11.70 8.57
C ASP A 143 14.22 -12.60 9.56
N ALA A 144 15.51 -12.32 9.79
CA ALA A 144 16.33 -13.07 10.75
C ALA A 144 15.79 -13.02 12.20
N VAL A 145 15.25 -11.86 12.62
CA VAL A 145 14.64 -11.70 13.95
C VAL A 145 13.32 -12.47 14.01
N LEU A 146 12.48 -12.35 12.97
CA LEU A 146 11.22 -13.08 12.88
C LEU A 146 11.44 -14.60 12.91
N ARG A 147 12.47 -15.11 12.23
CA ARG A 147 12.87 -16.53 12.30
C ARG A 147 13.24 -16.96 13.71
N GLY A 148 13.97 -16.11 14.45
CA GLY A 148 14.25 -16.36 15.86
C GLY A 148 12.97 -16.45 16.68
N LEU A 149 12.06 -15.48 16.51
CA LEU A 149 10.81 -15.41 17.28
C LEU A 149 9.88 -16.61 17.06
N ILE A 150 9.77 -17.14 15.83
CA ILE A 150 8.92 -18.31 15.58
C ILE A 150 9.47 -19.62 16.19
N THR A 151 10.78 -19.66 16.51
CA THR A 151 11.43 -20.85 17.09
C THR A 151 11.63 -20.76 18.60
N ASP A 152 11.54 -19.56 19.20
CA ASP A 152 11.67 -19.37 20.64
C ASP A 152 10.37 -19.81 21.35
N PRO A 153 10.40 -20.81 22.25
CA PRO A 153 9.21 -21.28 22.96
C PRO A 153 8.58 -20.22 23.90
N ARG A 154 9.27 -19.10 24.16
CA ARG A 154 8.76 -17.96 24.94
C ARG A 154 7.98 -16.95 24.10
N HIS A 155 7.95 -17.11 22.78
CA HIS A 155 7.29 -16.20 21.86
C HIS A 155 6.24 -16.94 21.03
N GLU A 156 5.14 -16.25 20.70
CA GLU A 156 4.16 -16.73 19.75
C GLU A 156 3.92 -15.64 18.70
N VAL A 157 4.24 -15.96 17.44
CA VAL A 157 4.00 -15.05 16.32
C VAL A 157 2.71 -15.48 15.63
N LEU A 158 1.69 -14.64 15.72
CA LEU A 158 0.38 -14.89 15.11
C LEU A 158 0.22 -14.03 13.86
N VAL A 159 -0.25 -14.66 12.79
CA VAL A 159 -0.69 -13.98 11.56
C VAL A 159 -2.20 -14.00 11.54
N VAL A 160 -2.79 -12.81 11.39
CA VAL A 160 -4.22 -12.62 11.22
C VAL A 160 -4.48 -12.19 9.79
N THR A 161 -5.34 -12.92 9.09
CA THR A 161 -5.82 -12.56 7.75
C THR A 161 -7.33 -12.37 7.80
N LEU A 162 -7.81 -11.27 7.21
CA LEU A 162 -9.22 -10.95 7.09
C LEU A 162 -9.54 -10.81 5.59
N THR A 163 -10.52 -11.55 5.09
CA THR A 163 -10.98 -11.47 3.70
C THR A 163 -12.45 -11.12 3.63
N ASP A 164 -12.88 -10.52 2.52
CA ASP A 164 -14.29 -10.22 2.25
C ASP A 164 -14.68 -10.63 0.82
N ARG A 165 -15.95 -10.43 0.46
CA ARG A 165 -16.48 -10.80 -0.87
C ARG A 165 -15.82 -10.09 -2.06
N PHE A 166 -15.08 -9.00 -1.85
CA PHE A 166 -14.45 -8.23 -2.92
C PHE A 166 -13.02 -8.64 -3.22
N GLY A 167 -12.39 -9.40 -2.32
CA GLY A 167 -11.03 -9.88 -2.47
C GLY A 167 -10.35 -10.20 -1.12
N PRO A 168 -9.10 -10.69 -1.19
CA PRO A 168 -8.25 -10.84 -0.01
C PRO A 168 -7.82 -9.50 0.60
#